data_AF-A0A8B6CZ97-F1
#
_entry.id   AF-A0A8B6CZ97-F1
#
_cell.length_a   1.000
_cell.length_b   1.000
_cell.length_c   1.000
_cell.angle_alpha   90.00
_cell.angle_beta   90.00
_cell.angle_gamma   90.00
#
_symmetry.space_group_name_H-M   'P 1'
#
loop_
_entity.id
_entity.type
_entity.pdbx_description
1 polymer ?
#
loop_
_entity_poly.entity_id
_entity_poly.type
_entity_poly.pdbx_seq_one_letter_code
_entity_poly.pdbx_strand_id
1 'polypeptide(L)'
;MASNQEPEQPKKKKKRIRSKNKDEPIPGAFDLSAILNSQQTFPLSNNINGQPYMNNNTNFHNMSMPMMSSLFVTSPTQQFQMWAPYMPCPTPTQASPPQWATELLSKFEAMSVKMNSIDEIKSAVSSVDFKLSEMKGDMKKLSKRVLDVETSQNFISKSFDENIKVHEKTNKKIESDIKKLATECEALRNDMSFIKRDSKNLSDSKVNLQKIFKANEKLNNDLESIKCESMRDNLLFHGIKKSEGEDCALIIKSMCENNLEIEDELNIKSAFRLGKKKMSSIIESK
;
A
#
# COMPACT_ATOMS: atom_id res chain seq x y z
N MET A 1 -39.62 -7.48 66.51
CA MET A 1 -39.64 -8.76 65.77
C MET A 1 -38.98 -8.50 64.42
N ALA A 2 -37.66 -8.67 64.38
CA ALA A 2 -36.83 -8.40 63.21
C ALA A 2 -36.55 -9.73 62.51
N SER A 3 -36.92 -9.83 61.24
CA SER A 3 -36.75 -11.00 60.39
C SER A 3 -35.34 -11.00 59.78
N ASN A 4 -34.54 -11.99 60.15
CA ASN A 4 -33.23 -12.26 59.56
C ASN A 4 -33.39 -12.76 58.12
N GLN A 5 -32.75 -12.08 57.16
CA GLN A 5 -32.49 -12.61 55.82
C GLN A 5 -31.00 -12.96 55.71
N GLU A 6 -30.73 -14.24 55.45
CA GLU A 6 -29.42 -14.77 55.05
C GLU A 6 -29.07 -14.34 53.61
N PRO A 7 -27.82 -13.97 53.31
CA PRO A 7 -27.39 -13.72 51.94
C PRO A 7 -26.91 -15.01 51.23
N GLU A 8 -27.54 -15.30 50.08
CA GLU A 8 -27.13 -16.31 49.11
C GLU A 8 -25.70 -16.07 48.58
N GLN A 9 -24.89 -17.14 48.55
CA GLN A 9 -23.59 -17.14 47.88
C GLN A 9 -23.70 -17.43 46.37
N PRO A 10 -22.95 -16.73 45.50
CA PRO A 10 -22.95 -17.02 44.07
C PRO A 10 -22.06 -18.22 43.70
N LYS A 11 -22.67 -19.18 42.98
CA LYS A 11 -22.05 -20.40 42.42
C LYS A 11 -21.04 -20.05 41.32
N LYS A 12 -19.74 -20.33 41.55
CA LYS A 12 -18.67 -20.21 40.54
C LYS A 12 -18.78 -21.34 39.50
N LYS A 13 -19.14 -21.02 38.25
CA LYS A 13 -19.03 -21.93 37.10
C LYS A 13 -17.56 -22.04 36.66
N LYS A 14 -16.95 -23.22 36.84
CA LYS A 14 -15.65 -23.59 36.25
C LYS A 14 -15.79 -23.72 34.73
N LYS A 15 -15.26 -22.77 33.95
CA LYS A 15 -15.00 -22.95 32.51
C LYS A 15 -13.70 -23.73 32.34
N ARG A 16 -13.82 -24.95 31.82
CA ARG A 16 -12.74 -25.87 31.49
C ARG A 16 -12.16 -25.48 30.12
N ILE A 17 -10.97 -24.88 30.10
CA ILE A 17 -10.23 -24.63 28.85
C ILE A 17 -9.63 -25.98 28.41
N ARG A 18 -10.01 -26.42 27.21
CA ARG A 18 -9.49 -27.64 26.57
C ARG A 18 -8.57 -27.16 25.45
N SER A 19 -7.26 -27.26 25.65
CA SER A 19 -6.27 -27.03 24.60
C SER A 19 -6.40 -28.11 23.53
N LYS A 20 -6.59 -27.69 22.28
CA LYS A 20 -6.35 -28.52 21.11
C LYS A 20 -5.27 -27.82 20.29
N ASN A 21 -4.06 -28.38 20.33
CA ASN A 21 -3.07 -28.16 19.30
C ASN A 21 -3.59 -28.82 18.02
N LYS A 22 -3.74 -28.03 16.96
CA LYS A 22 -3.76 -28.50 15.58
C LYS A 22 -3.03 -27.46 14.76
N ASP A 23 -1.88 -27.88 14.25
CA ASP A 23 -1.15 -27.21 13.19
C ASP A 23 -2.04 -27.22 11.93
N GLU A 24 -2.55 -26.04 11.56
CA GLU A 24 -3.02 -25.76 10.20
C GLU A 24 -2.28 -24.51 9.70
N PRO A 25 -1.84 -24.49 8.43
CA PRO A 25 -1.02 -23.42 7.88
C PRO A 25 -1.88 -22.17 7.62
N ILE A 26 -1.34 -21.01 8.00
CA ILE A 26 -1.94 -19.69 7.78
C ILE A 26 -1.91 -19.37 6.27
N PRO A 27 -3.04 -19.13 5.59
CA PRO A 27 -3.04 -18.55 4.26
C PRO A 27 -2.99 -17.02 4.39
N GLY A 28 -1.85 -16.41 4.07
CA GLY A 28 -1.77 -14.95 4.06
C GLY A 28 -0.40 -14.33 4.29
N ALA A 29 0.69 -14.99 3.90
CA ALA A 29 1.96 -14.28 3.76
C ALA A 29 1.88 -13.36 2.52
N PHE A 30 1.64 -12.07 2.78
CA PHE A 30 1.80 -11.02 1.77
C PHE A 30 3.28 -10.95 1.39
N ASP A 31 3.57 -11.34 0.16
CA ASP A 31 4.89 -11.23 -0.45
C ASP A 31 5.16 -9.75 -0.80
N LEU A 32 6.00 -9.10 0.01
CA LEU A 32 6.46 -7.72 -0.19
C LEU A 32 7.52 -7.59 -1.30
N SER A 33 7.90 -8.68 -1.98
CA SER A 33 8.89 -8.63 -3.07
C SER A 33 8.34 -8.06 -4.39
N ALA A 34 7.01 -7.85 -4.50
CA ALA A 34 6.38 -7.31 -5.71
C ALA A 34 6.27 -5.77 -5.78
N ILE A 35 6.61 -5.03 -4.72
CA ILE A 35 6.52 -3.54 -4.68
C ILE A 35 7.92 -2.90 -4.72
N LEU A 36 8.84 -3.46 -5.51
CA LEU A 36 10.16 -2.86 -5.71
C LEU A 36 10.62 -2.84 -7.17
N ASN A 37 9.69 -2.83 -8.14
CA ASN A 37 10.01 -2.75 -9.57
C ASN A 37 9.06 -1.85 -10.37
N SER A 38 8.77 -0.66 -9.84
CA SER A 38 8.26 0.45 -10.64
C SER A 38 8.99 1.74 -10.31
N GLN A 39 10.31 1.75 -10.51
CA GLN A 39 11.02 3.01 -10.75
C GLN A 39 10.69 3.42 -12.20
N GLN A 40 9.62 4.21 -12.38
CA GLN A 40 9.54 5.09 -13.53
C GLN A 40 10.45 6.28 -13.26
N THR A 41 11.63 6.22 -13.86
CA THR A 41 12.53 7.35 -14.01
C THR A 41 11.85 8.43 -14.85
N PHE A 42 11.58 9.58 -14.23
CA PHE A 42 11.31 10.82 -14.96
C PHE A 42 12.63 11.36 -15.52
N PRO A 43 12.78 11.63 -16.82
CA PRO A 43 13.83 12.51 -17.29
C PRO A 43 13.33 13.96 -17.22
N LEU A 44 13.71 14.65 -16.15
CA LEU A 44 13.93 16.09 -16.21
C LEU A 44 15.21 16.32 -17.02
N SER A 45 15.08 16.72 -18.28
CA SER A 45 16.16 17.39 -19.00
C SER A 45 15.63 18.61 -19.73
N ASN A 46 15.86 19.77 -19.12
CA ASN A 46 16.05 21.02 -19.85
C ASN A 46 17.21 20.80 -20.83
N ASN A 47 16.93 20.76 -22.12
CA ASN A 47 17.94 21.04 -23.13
C ASN A 47 17.28 21.76 -24.31
N ILE A 48 17.49 23.07 -24.36
CA ILE A 48 17.16 23.93 -25.48
C ILE A 48 18.29 23.75 -26.50
N ASN A 49 18.04 23.00 -27.57
CA ASN A 49 18.52 23.30 -28.93
C ASN A 49 18.06 22.21 -29.90
N GLY A 50 17.57 22.66 -31.06
CA GLY A 50 16.85 21.85 -32.01
C GLY A 50 17.69 20.87 -32.82
N GLN A 51 17.00 19.88 -33.39
CA GLN A 51 17.01 19.42 -34.79
C GLN A 51 16.14 18.13 -34.88
N PRO A 52 15.58 17.81 -36.05
CA PRO A 52 14.51 16.81 -36.20
C PRO A 52 15.04 15.39 -36.40
N TYR A 53 14.35 14.42 -35.81
CA TYR A 53 14.54 13.00 -36.09
C TYR A 53 13.86 12.61 -37.42
N MET A 54 14.68 12.12 -38.35
CA MET A 54 14.26 11.27 -39.45
C MET A 54 13.84 9.91 -38.88
N ASN A 55 12.65 9.42 -39.24
CA ASN A 55 12.27 8.03 -39.02
C ASN A 55 11.99 7.35 -40.36
N ASN A 56 12.69 6.24 -40.55
CA ASN A 56 12.62 5.35 -41.70
C ASN A 56 11.28 4.60 -41.73
N ASN A 57 10.69 4.45 -42.91
CA ASN A 57 9.99 3.20 -43.20
C ASN A 57 10.12 2.83 -44.67
N THR A 58 10.95 1.83 -44.92
CA THR A 58 11.11 1.10 -46.17
C THR A 58 9.98 0.09 -46.31
N ASN A 59 9.22 0.15 -47.41
CA ASN A 59 8.58 -1.06 -47.94
C ASN A 59 8.48 -1.04 -49.46
N PHE A 60 8.88 -2.17 -50.01
CA PHE A 60 8.98 -2.56 -51.41
C PHE A 60 7.70 -2.29 -52.22
N HIS A 61 7.85 -1.85 -53.47
CA HIS A 61 7.15 -2.47 -54.60
C HIS A 61 7.99 -2.40 -55.88
N ASN A 62 8.39 -3.59 -56.31
CA ASN A 62 8.90 -3.97 -57.62
C ASN A 62 7.85 -3.62 -58.69
N MET A 63 8.21 -2.86 -59.72
CA MET A 63 7.58 -2.95 -61.05
C MET A 63 8.63 -2.61 -62.11
N SER A 64 9.14 -3.67 -62.70
CA SER A 64 9.91 -3.70 -63.94
C SER A 64 8.96 -3.51 -65.13
N MET A 65 9.33 -2.70 -66.11
CA MET A 65 8.72 -2.69 -67.45
C MET A 65 9.79 -2.28 -68.50
N PRO A 66 9.63 -2.71 -69.77
CA PRO A 66 10.74 -3.20 -70.57
C PRO A 66 11.14 -2.24 -71.70
N MET A 67 12.37 -2.43 -72.15
CA MET A 67 12.90 -1.97 -73.44
C MET A 67 12.02 -2.48 -74.60
N MET A 68 11.60 -1.58 -75.48
CA MET A 68 11.09 -1.93 -76.82
C MET A 68 11.85 -1.11 -77.87
N SER A 69 12.92 -1.74 -78.32
CA SER A 69 13.38 -1.96 -79.69
C SER A 69 12.79 -1.12 -80.83
N SER A 70 13.72 -0.64 -81.66
CA SER A 70 13.57 -0.09 -83.00
C SER A 70 12.69 -0.91 -83.95
N LEU A 71 11.99 -0.22 -84.85
CA LEU A 71 11.75 -0.70 -86.21
C LEU A 71 12.02 0.42 -87.22
N PHE A 72 12.96 0.14 -88.11
CA PHE A 72 13.18 0.80 -89.38
C PHE A 72 11.94 0.63 -90.28
N VAL A 73 11.54 1.70 -90.98
CA VAL A 73 10.87 1.60 -92.28
C VAL A 73 11.60 2.54 -93.23
N THR A 74 12.28 1.92 -94.18
CA THR A 74 12.88 2.51 -95.38
C THR A 74 11.86 2.54 -96.52
N SER A 75 12.21 3.24 -97.60
CA SER A 75 11.82 3.00 -99.02
C SER A 75 10.88 4.05 -99.67
N PRO A 76 10.83 4.18 -101.01
CA PRO A 76 11.87 4.80 -101.83
C PRO A 76 11.30 5.71 -102.95
N THR A 77 12.19 6.38 -103.68
CA THR A 77 12.13 6.69 -105.13
C THR A 77 10.80 7.16 -105.76
N GLN A 78 10.81 8.41 -106.27
CA GLN A 78 10.55 8.62 -107.71
C GLN A 78 11.28 9.87 -108.22
N GLN A 79 12.24 9.61 -109.12
CA GLN A 79 12.82 10.55 -110.05
C GLN A 79 11.83 10.79 -111.20
N PHE A 80 11.57 12.04 -111.59
CA PHE A 80 11.19 12.47 -112.96
C PHE A 80 11.43 13.99 -113.03
N GLN A 81 12.57 14.41 -113.59
CA GLN A 81 12.76 14.93 -114.96
C GLN A 81 12.24 16.35 -115.23
N MET A 82 13.23 17.27 -115.23
CA MET A 82 13.57 18.18 -116.33
C MET A 82 12.45 18.97 -117.02
N TRP A 83 12.15 20.18 -116.54
CA TRP A 83 11.72 21.27 -117.43
C TRP A 83 12.37 22.59 -117.03
N ALA A 84 13.17 23.10 -117.97
CA ALA A 84 13.57 24.49 -118.23
C ALA A 84 14.42 25.27 -117.20
N PRO A 85 15.52 25.91 -117.63
CA PRO A 85 16.13 27.00 -116.87
C PRO A 85 15.13 28.15 -116.87
N TYR A 86 14.50 28.41 -115.71
CA TYR A 86 13.76 29.65 -115.52
C TYR A 86 14.76 30.80 -115.67
N MET A 87 14.61 31.51 -116.80
CA MET A 87 15.17 32.82 -117.04
C MET A 87 15.04 33.68 -115.77
N PRO A 88 16.04 34.50 -115.41
CA PRO A 88 15.86 35.48 -114.36
C PRO A 88 14.69 36.37 -114.76
N CYS A 89 13.55 36.19 -114.09
CA CYS A 89 12.44 37.10 -114.20
C CYS A 89 13.01 38.49 -113.85
N PRO A 90 12.93 39.49 -114.75
CA PRO A 90 13.33 40.84 -114.41
C PRO A 90 12.54 41.21 -113.16
N THR A 91 13.25 41.59 -112.09
CA THR A 91 12.67 42.10 -110.85
C THR A 91 11.48 42.98 -111.22
N PRO A 92 10.22 42.54 -110.99
CA PRO A 92 9.11 43.44 -111.15
C PRO A 92 9.38 44.54 -110.15
N THR A 93 9.59 45.73 -110.67
CA THR A 93 9.63 46.98 -109.92
C THR A 93 8.49 46.88 -108.92
N GLN A 94 8.82 46.86 -107.62
CA GLN A 94 7.87 46.68 -106.52
C GLN A 94 6.65 47.58 -106.74
N ALA A 95 5.59 47.05 -107.36
CA ALA A 95 4.28 47.65 -107.27
C ALA A 95 3.86 47.32 -105.85
N SER A 96 3.83 48.35 -105.00
CA SER A 96 3.37 48.20 -103.63
C SER A 96 1.99 47.52 -103.67
N PRO A 97 1.77 46.49 -102.84
CA PRO A 97 0.48 45.83 -102.79
C PRO A 97 -0.63 46.86 -102.58
N PRO A 98 -1.80 46.70 -103.23
CA PRO A 98 -2.93 47.60 -103.04
C PRO A 98 -3.26 47.75 -101.54
N GLN A 99 -3.63 48.95 -101.09
CA GLN A 99 -3.83 49.24 -99.66
C GLN A 99 -4.80 48.25 -98.96
N TRP A 100 -5.87 47.84 -99.64
CA TRP A 100 -6.82 46.86 -99.11
C TRP A 100 -6.17 45.50 -98.81
N ALA A 101 -5.16 45.08 -99.58
CA ALA A 101 -4.45 43.82 -99.38
C ALA A 101 -3.49 43.91 -98.18
N THR A 102 -2.83 45.07 -97.98
CA THR A 102 -2.00 45.30 -96.79
C THR A 102 -2.81 45.36 -95.51
N GLU A 103 -4.01 45.96 -95.54
CA GLU A 103 -4.92 45.99 -94.40
C GLU A 103 -5.45 44.61 -94.04
N LEU A 104 -5.77 43.76 -95.04
CA LEU A 104 -6.18 42.38 -94.81
C LEU A 104 -5.06 41.55 -94.19
N LEU A 105 -3.82 41.69 -94.67
CA LEU A 105 -2.66 40.99 -94.10
C LEU A 105 -2.41 41.43 -92.65
N SER A 106 -2.47 42.73 -92.36
CA SER A 106 -2.34 43.24 -90.99
C SER A 106 -3.43 42.70 -90.07
N LYS A 107 -4.68 42.63 -90.53
CA LYS A 107 -5.78 42.00 -89.77
C LYS A 107 -5.55 40.51 -89.53
N PHE A 108 -5.01 39.78 -90.51
CA PHE A 108 -4.69 38.36 -90.38
C PHE A 108 -3.54 38.12 -89.40
N GLU A 109 -2.50 38.96 -89.44
CA GLU A 109 -1.39 38.92 -88.49
C GLU A 109 -1.88 39.22 -87.06
N ALA A 110 -2.71 40.25 -86.89
CA ALA A 110 -3.36 40.55 -85.62
C ALA A 110 -4.25 39.39 -85.12
N MET A 111 -4.92 38.67 -86.04
CA MET A 111 -5.71 37.48 -85.72
C MET A 111 -4.83 36.32 -85.26
N SER A 112 -3.70 36.09 -85.93
CA SER A 112 -2.72 35.07 -85.56
C SER A 112 -2.14 35.32 -84.16
N VAL A 113 -1.77 36.57 -83.85
CA VAL A 113 -1.32 36.97 -82.51
C VAL A 113 -2.38 36.69 -81.46
N LYS A 114 -3.65 37.08 -81.71
CA LYS A 114 -4.75 36.80 -80.79
C LYS A 114 -5.00 35.29 -80.61
N MET A 115 -4.86 34.50 -81.66
CA MET A 115 -5.01 33.04 -81.59
C MET A 115 -3.93 32.41 -80.70
N ASN A 116 -2.68 32.84 -80.84
CA ASN A 116 -1.59 32.37 -79.97
C ASN A 116 -1.85 32.73 -78.50
N SER A 117 -2.34 33.95 -78.22
CA SER A 117 -2.75 34.33 -76.86
C SER A 117 -3.90 33.46 -76.32
N ILE A 118 -4.83 33.03 -77.18
CA ILE A 118 -5.91 32.10 -76.78
C ILE A 118 -5.33 30.74 -76.39
N ASP A 119 -4.34 30.23 -77.12
CA ASP A 119 -3.68 28.96 -76.79
C ASP A 119 -2.90 29.05 -75.48
N GLU A 120 -2.23 30.17 -75.21
CA GLU A 120 -1.57 30.43 -73.92
C GLU A 120 -2.58 30.44 -72.77
N ILE A 121 -3.72 31.14 -72.94
CA ILE A 121 -4.80 31.18 -71.96
C ILE A 121 -5.34 29.76 -71.73
N LYS A 122 -5.56 28.99 -72.80
CA LYS A 122 -6.06 27.61 -72.71
C LYS A 122 -5.09 26.71 -71.92
N SER A 123 -3.79 26.86 -72.13
CA SER A 123 -2.76 26.15 -71.37
C SER A 123 -2.78 26.54 -69.88
N ALA A 124 -2.86 27.86 -69.60
CA ALA A 124 -2.96 28.36 -68.23
C ALA A 124 -4.22 27.85 -67.50
N VAL A 125 -5.38 27.86 -68.17
CA VAL A 125 -6.63 27.33 -67.62
C VAL A 125 -6.53 25.82 -67.33
N SER A 126 -5.91 25.05 -68.23
CA SER A 126 -5.68 23.61 -68.02
C SER A 126 -4.78 23.34 -66.81
N SER A 127 -3.74 24.18 -66.62
CA SER A 127 -2.86 24.12 -65.44
C SER A 127 -3.61 24.45 -64.15
N VAL A 128 -4.47 25.46 -64.16
CA VAL A 128 -5.31 25.82 -63.02
C VAL A 128 -6.28 24.69 -62.66
N ASP A 129 -6.93 24.08 -63.66
CA ASP A 129 -7.87 22.97 -63.43
C ASP A 129 -7.19 21.74 -62.80
N PHE A 130 -5.98 21.43 -63.25
CA PHE A 130 -5.16 20.37 -62.64
C PHE A 130 -4.86 20.68 -61.17
N LYS A 131 -4.39 21.90 -60.85
CA LYS A 131 -4.09 22.32 -59.47
C LYS A 131 -5.34 22.33 -58.59
N LEU A 132 -6.49 22.75 -59.11
CA LEU A 132 -7.76 22.71 -58.39
C LEU A 132 -8.17 21.27 -58.06
N SER A 133 -7.97 20.34 -59.00
CA SER A 133 -8.24 18.92 -58.79
C SER A 133 -7.34 18.30 -57.73
N GLU A 134 -6.05 18.63 -57.73
CA GLU A 134 -5.08 18.21 -56.70
C GLU A 134 -5.46 18.77 -55.32
N MET A 135 -5.72 20.08 -55.23
CA MET A 135 -6.12 20.75 -53.99
C MET A 135 -7.42 20.17 -53.42
N LYS A 136 -8.38 19.82 -54.28
CA LYS A 136 -9.62 19.12 -53.86
C LYS A 136 -9.32 17.74 -53.26
N GLY A 137 -8.34 17.02 -53.79
CA GLY A 137 -7.86 15.76 -53.23
C GLY A 137 -7.26 15.93 -51.85
N ASP A 138 -6.39 16.92 -51.68
CA ASP A 138 -5.74 17.21 -50.39
C ASP A 138 -6.73 17.73 -49.35
N MET A 139 -7.72 18.53 -49.76
CA MET A 139 -8.81 18.97 -48.88
C MET A 139 -9.61 17.79 -48.31
N LYS A 140 -9.89 16.76 -49.13
CA LYS A 140 -10.54 15.53 -48.65
C LYS A 140 -9.68 14.76 -47.64
N LYS A 141 -8.37 14.62 -47.91
CA LYS A 141 -7.43 13.97 -46.97
C LYS A 141 -7.35 14.74 -45.66
N LEU A 142 -7.27 16.07 -45.73
CA LEU A 142 -7.22 16.94 -44.56
C LEU A 142 -8.51 16.84 -43.74
N SER A 143 -9.67 16.89 -44.39
CA SER A 143 -10.97 16.72 -43.74
C SER A 143 -11.07 15.39 -42.99
N LYS A 144 -10.58 14.29 -43.58
CA LYS A 144 -10.51 12.99 -42.89
C LYS A 144 -9.60 13.04 -41.67
N ARG A 145 -8.39 13.61 -41.80
CA ARG A 145 -7.45 13.74 -40.67
C ARG A 145 -8.01 14.59 -39.54
N VAL A 146 -8.74 15.66 -39.85
CA VAL A 146 -9.41 16.50 -38.84
C VAL A 146 -10.44 15.67 -38.07
N LEU A 147 -11.27 14.89 -38.77
CA LEU A 147 -12.24 13.99 -38.12
C LEU A 147 -11.56 12.94 -37.23
N ASP A 148 -10.46 12.35 -37.68
CA ASP A 148 -9.68 11.38 -36.90
C ASP A 148 -9.08 12.04 -35.63
N VAL A 149 -8.65 13.30 -35.71
CA VAL A 149 -8.15 14.07 -34.56
C VAL A 149 -9.28 14.39 -33.58
N GLU A 150 -10.44 14.85 -34.06
CA GLU A 150 -11.59 15.17 -33.21
C GLU A 150 -12.12 13.95 -32.46
N THR A 151 -12.19 12.80 -33.14
CA THR A 151 -12.61 11.53 -32.53
C THR A 151 -11.60 11.06 -31.47
N SER A 152 -10.30 11.12 -31.77
CA SER A 152 -9.24 10.83 -30.80
C SER A 152 -9.28 11.76 -29.59
N GLN A 153 -9.47 13.06 -29.81
CA GLN A 153 -9.57 14.05 -28.73
C GLN A 153 -10.76 13.78 -27.82
N ASN A 154 -11.93 13.45 -28.39
CA ASN A 154 -13.12 13.08 -27.62
C ASN A 154 -12.90 11.81 -26.79
N PHE A 155 -12.19 10.82 -27.33
CA PHE A 155 -11.83 9.61 -26.60
C PHE A 155 -10.89 9.91 -25.43
N ILE A 156 -9.85 10.69 -25.67
CA ILE A 156 -8.89 11.11 -24.64
C ILE A 156 -9.60 11.88 -23.53
N SER A 157 -10.48 12.82 -23.88
CA SER A 157 -11.24 13.62 -22.90
C SER A 157 -12.10 12.73 -22.00
N LYS A 158 -12.84 11.76 -22.56
CA LYS A 158 -13.66 10.83 -21.78
C LYS A 158 -12.82 9.96 -20.85
N SER A 159 -11.71 9.42 -21.36
CA SER A 159 -10.78 8.62 -20.56
C SER A 159 -10.19 9.41 -19.40
N PHE A 160 -9.86 10.69 -19.63
CA PHE A 160 -9.35 11.58 -18.59
C PHE A 160 -10.40 11.84 -17.49
N ASP A 161 -11.64 12.12 -17.87
CA ASP A 161 -12.75 12.31 -16.91
C ASP A 161 -13.03 11.06 -16.07
N GLU A 162 -12.97 9.87 -16.68
CA GLU A 162 -13.13 8.60 -15.97
C GLU A 162 -11.99 8.36 -14.99
N ASN A 163 -10.74 8.62 -15.39
CA ASN A 163 -9.58 8.51 -14.52
C ASN A 163 -9.67 9.46 -13.33
N ILE A 164 -10.11 10.71 -13.53
CA ILE A 164 -10.35 11.66 -12.42
C ILE A 164 -11.36 11.08 -11.43
N LYS A 165 -12.49 10.56 -11.92
CA LYS A 165 -13.52 9.96 -11.05
C LYS A 165 -13.01 8.74 -10.28
N VAL A 166 -12.19 7.90 -10.91
CA VAL A 166 -11.56 6.75 -10.24
C VAL A 166 -10.60 7.24 -9.15
N HIS A 167 -9.72 8.19 -9.47
CA HIS A 167 -8.78 8.76 -8.51
C HIS A 167 -9.48 9.43 -7.32
N GLU A 168 -10.56 10.15 -7.56
CA GLU A 168 -11.34 10.77 -6.49
C GLU A 168 -11.96 9.72 -5.55
N LYS A 169 -12.50 8.62 -6.11
CA LYS A 169 -13.04 7.51 -5.31
C LYS A 169 -11.96 6.80 -4.51
N THR A 170 -10.79 6.54 -5.11
CA THR A 170 -9.67 5.89 -4.40
C THR A 170 -9.15 6.78 -3.29
N ASN A 171 -9.02 8.10 -3.51
CA ASN A 171 -8.58 9.04 -2.50
C ASN A 171 -9.55 9.12 -1.32
N LYS A 172 -10.86 9.19 -1.59
CA LYS A 172 -11.89 9.14 -0.53
C LYS A 172 -11.82 7.87 0.30
N LYS A 173 -11.56 6.71 -0.34
CA LYS A 173 -11.38 5.44 0.36
C LYS A 173 -10.13 5.46 1.24
N ILE A 174 -9.00 5.88 0.70
CA ILE A 174 -7.72 5.99 1.42
C ILE A 174 -7.88 6.92 2.63
N GLU A 175 -8.53 8.08 2.47
CA GLU A 175 -8.82 9.00 3.58
C GLU A 175 -9.66 8.35 4.68
N SER A 176 -10.68 7.57 4.31
CA SER A 176 -11.50 6.83 5.29
C SER A 176 -10.68 5.79 6.04
N ASP A 177 -9.77 5.09 5.36
CA ASP A 177 -8.96 4.04 5.97
C ASP A 177 -7.89 4.65 6.89
N ILE A 178 -7.27 5.76 6.50
CA ILE A 178 -6.36 6.55 7.35
C ILE A 178 -7.08 7.01 8.63
N LYS A 179 -8.32 7.49 8.53
CA LYS A 179 -9.12 7.91 9.71
C LYS A 179 -9.39 6.75 10.66
N LYS A 180 -9.77 5.57 10.14
CA LYS A 180 -9.98 4.38 10.97
C LYS A 180 -8.69 3.96 11.68
N LEU A 181 -7.59 3.87 10.92
CA LEU A 181 -6.30 3.50 11.48
C LEU A 181 -5.84 4.48 12.56
N ALA A 182 -6.05 5.78 12.37
CA ALA A 182 -5.75 6.79 13.38
C ALA A 182 -6.54 6.56 14.68
N THR A 183 -7.83 6.25 14.59
CA THR A 183 -8.66 5.96 15.78
C THR A 183 -8.23 4.67 16.50
N GLU A 184 -7.84 3.64 15.75
CA GLU A 184 -7.33 2.38 16.33
C GLU A 184 -5.99 2.59 17.03
N CYS A 185 -5.07 3.35 16.43
CA CYS A 185 -3.80 3.71 17.05
C CYS A 185 -3.98 4.47 18.37
N GLU A 186 -4.96 5.39 18.43
CA GLU A 186 -5.26 6.14 19.65
C GLU A 186 -5.86 5.24 20.74
N ALA A 187 -6.75 4.31 20.37
CA ALA A 187 -7.28 3.31 21.29
C ALA A 187 -6.17 2.42 21.88
N LEU A 188 -5.28 1.89 21.04
CA LEU A 188 -4.14 1.08 21.46
C LEU A 188 -3.18 1.85 22.38
N ARG A 189 -2.97 3.14 22.10
CA ARG A 189 -2.15 4.01 22.96
C ARG A 189 -2.77 4.15 24.35
N ASN A 190 -4.08 4.31 24.43
CA ASN A 190 -4.80 4.40 25.69
C ASN A 190 -4.71 3.08 26.49
N ASP A 191 -4.92 1.94 25.85
CA ASP A 191 -4.78 0.62 26.47
C ASP A 191 -3.38 0.39 27.01
N MET A 192 -2.35 0.74 26.24
CA MET A 192 -0.95 0.64 26.66
C MET A 192 -0.67 1.51 27.90
N SER A 193 -1.29 2.70 27.97
CA SER A 193 -1.18 3.57 29.15
C SER A 193 -1.81 2.93 30.40
N PHE A 194 -2.92 2.21 30.23
CA PHE A 194 -3.61 1.51 31.31
C PHE A 194 -2.78 0.32 31.81
N ILE A 195 -2.33 -0.55 30.89
CA ILE A 195 -1.47 -1.70 31.21
C ILE A 195 -0.20 -1.25 31.94
N LYS A 196 0.41 -0.12 31.53
CA LYS A 196 1.59 0.42 32.20
C LYS A 196 1.32 0.83 33.65
N ARG A 197 0.15 1.40 33.94
CA ARG A 197 -0.27 1.73 35.32
C ARG A 197 -0.49 0.47 36.15
N ASP A 198 -1.21 -0.50 35.60
CA ASP A 198 -1.50 -1.77 36.29
C ASP A 198 -0.23 -2.56 36.60
N SER A 199 0.71 -2.60 35.66
CA SER A 199 2.02 -3.22 35.85
C SER A 199 2.79 -2.57 37.00
N LYS A 200 2.76 -1.23 37.10
CA LYS A 200 3.36 -0.50 38.22
C LYS A 200 2.68 -0.85 39.55
N ASN A 201 1.35 -0.82 39.59
CA ASN A 201 0.58 -1.16 40.80
C ASN A 201 0.87 -2.59 41.27
N LEU A 202 0.99 -3.54 40.34
CA LEU A 202 1.33 -4.93 40.65
C LEU A 202 2.75 -5.04 41.23
N SER A 203 3.72 -4.31 40.68
CA SER A 203 5.07 -4.24 41.20
C SER A 203 5.11 -3.69 42.63
N ASP A 204 4.39 -2.59 42.89
CA ASP A 204 4.32 -1.98 44.22
C ASP A 204 3.66 -2.92 45.24
N SER A 205 2.58 -3.60 44.83
CA SER A 205 1.93 -4.62 45.66
C SER A 205 2.85 -5.80 45.97
N LYS A 206 3.69 -6.24 45.02
CA LYS A 206 4.66 -7.32 45.23
C LYS A 206 5.71 -6.93 46.27
N VAL A 207 6.22 -5.70 46.22
CA VAL A 207 7.17 -5.18 47.21
C VAL A 207 6.52 -5.15 48.61
N ASN A 208 5.26 -4.72 48.70
CA ASN A 208 4.54 -4.70 49.98
C ASN A 208 4.31 -6.10 50.55
N LEU A 209 3.91 -7.08 49.73
CA LEU A 209 3.80 -8.47 50.16
C LEU A 209 5.12 -9.00 50.70
N GLN A 210 6.24 -8.72 50.02
CA GLN A 210 7.55 -9.17 50.49
C GLN A 210 7.93 -8.57 51.86
N LYS A 211 7.56 -7.31 52.12
CA LYS A 211 7.74 -6.69 53.45
C LYS A 211 6.92 -7.41 54.53
N ILE A 212 5.65 -7.73 54.23
CA ILE A 212 4.77 -8.45 55.16
C ILE A 212 5.32 -9.84 55.46
N PHE A 213 5.81 -10.57 54.45
CA PHE A 213 6.42 -11.89 54.65
C PHE A 213 7.63 -11.82 55.59
N LYS A 214 8.54 -10.88 55.37
CA LYS A 214 9.70 -10.67 56.25
C LYS A 214 9.30 -10.30 57.69
N ALA A 215 8.27 -9.47 57.84
CA ALA A 215 7.75 -9.09 59.15
C ALA A 215 7.13 -10.29 59.89
N ASN A 216 6.37 -11.13 59.19
CA ASN A 216 5.80 -12.36 59.77
C ASN A 216 6.87 -13.37 60.17
N GLU A 217 7.91 -13.55 59.35
CA GLU A 217 9.04 -14.42 59.67
C GLU A 217 9.75 -13.94 60.95
N LYS A 218 10.00 -12.63 61.05
CA LYS A 218 10.57 -12.03 62.26
C LYS A 218 9.68 -12.26 63.49
N LEU A 219 8.38 -11.97 63.38
CA LEU A 219 7.44 -12.17 64.49
C LEU A 219 7.38 -13.63 64.93
N ASN A 220 7.45 -14.58 64.00
CA ASN A 220 7.45 -16.00 64.33
C ASN A 220 8.72 -16.40 65.09
N ASN A 221 9.88 -15.89 64.68
CA ASN A 221 11.15 -16.12 65.38
C ASN A 221 11.13 -15.49 66.79
N ASP A 222 10.63 -14.25 66.91
CA ASP A 222 10.49 -13.56 68.20
C ASP A 222 9.55 -14.35 69.14
N LEU A 223 8.43 -14.87 68.62
CA LEU A 223 7.49 -15.70 69.38
C LEU A 223 8.15 -17.00 69.84
N GLU A 224 8.89 -17.68 68.97
CA GLU A 224 9.61 -18.90 69.31
C GLU A 224 10.65 -18.65 70.41
N SER A 225 11.41 -17.55 70.31
CA SER A 225 12.35 -17.12 71.36
C SER A 225 11.64 -16.92 72.70
N ILE A 226 10.56 -16.14 72.72
CA ILE A 226 9.77 -15.88 73.94
C ILE A 226 9.22 -17.18 74.53
N LYS A 227 8.75 -18.10 73.68
CA LYS A 227 8.24 -19.40 74.13
C LYS A 227 9.35 -20.23 74.79
N CYS A 228 10.54 -20.29 74.18
CA CYS A 228 11.70 -20.98 74.74
C CYS A 228 12.13 -20.37 76.08
N GLU A 229 12.14 -19.04 76.19
CA GLU A 229 12.45 -18.32 77.44
C GLU A 229 11.40 -18.59 78.53
N SER A 230 10.12 -18.48 78.19
CA SER A 230 9.02 -18.71 79.13
C SER A 230 8.92 -20.16 79.60
N MET A 231 9.38 -21.11 78.79
CA MET A 231 9.38 -22.53 79.15
C MET A 231 10.68 -23.01 79.79
N ARG A 232 11.71 -22.16 79.89
CA ARG A 232 13.05 -22.54 80.35
C ARG A 232 13.06 -23.17 81.73
N ASP A 233 12.26 -22.63 82.64
CA ASP A 233 12.22 -23.07 84.04
C ASP A 233 11.19 -24.20 84.26
N ASN A 234 10.49 -24.64 83.20
CA ASN A 234 9.51 -25.71 83.29
C ASN A 234 10.20 -27.06 83.11
N LEU A 235 10.12 -27.90 84.15
CA LEU A 235 10.62 -29.28 84.10
C LEU A 235 9.51 -30.24 83.69
N LEU A 236 9.88 -31.22 82.84
CA LEU A 236 8.99 -32.29 82.40
C LEU A 236 9.37 -33.61 83.06
N PHE A 237 8.51 -34.05 83.97
CA PHE A 237 8.67 -35.35 84.63
C PHE A 237 7.90 -36.42 83.86
N HIS A 238 8.62 -37.47 83.46
CA HIS A 238 8.08 -38.61 82.71
C HIS A 238 8.05 -39.86 83.60
N GLY A 239 7.18 -40.82 83.28
CA GLY A 239 7.13 -42.12 83.98
C GLY A 239 6.48 -42.12 85.36
N ILE A 240 5.95 -40.98 85.83
CA ILE A 240 5.22 -40.91 87.11
C ILE A 240 3.83 -41.53 86.96
N LYS A 241 3.57 -42.61 87.70
CA LYS A 241 2.27 -43.30 87.75
C LYS A 241 1.17 -42.33 88.17
N LYS A 242 -0.02 -42.49 87.58
CA LYS A 242 -1.20 -41.64 87.84
C LYS A 242 -2.00 -42.20 89.01
N SER A 243 -2.37 -41.34 89.97
CA SER A 243 -3.34 -41.65 91.03
C SER A 243 -4.52 -40.69 90.98
N GLU A 244 -5.69 -41.11 91.49
CA GLU A 244 -6.86 -40.24 91.61
C GLU A 244 -6.71 -39.32 92.83
N GLY A 245 -7.05 -38.03 92.68
CA GLY A 245 -6.88 -37.02 93.72
C GLY A 245 -5.43 -36.56 93.95
N GLU A 246 -4.52 -36.83 93.01
CA GLU A 246 -3.10 -36.54 93.15
C GLU A 246 -2.76 -35.04 93.25
N ASP A 247 -1.96 -34.66 94.25
CA ASP A 247 -1.27 -33.38 94.27
C ASP A 247 0.09 -33.54 93.57
N CYS A 248 0.17 -33.00 92.36
CA CYS A 248 1.38 -33.11 91.53
C CYS A 248 2.59 -32.42 92.19
N ALA A 249 2.40 -31.37 92.98
CA ALA A 249 3.50 -30.66 93.62
C ALA A 249 4.11 -31.50 94.75
N LEU A 250 3.27 -32.13 95.58
CA LEU A 250 3.72 -33.01 96.66
C LEU A 250 4.42 -34.26 96.11
N ILE A 251 3.90 -34.85 95.04
CA ILE A 251 4.54 -36.01 94.40
C ILE A 251 5.95 -35.64 93.92
N ILE A 252 6.12 -34.50 93.25
CA ILE A 252 7.43 -34.05 92.77
C ILE A 252 8.38 -33.79 93.95
N LYS A 253 7.93 -33.11 95.02
CA LYS A 253 8.75 -32.88 96.22
C LYS A 253 9.24 -34.20 96.83
N SER A 254 8.32 -35.14 97.07
CA SER A 254 8.67 -36.46 97.60
C SER A 254 9.61 -37.24 96.69
N MET A 255 9.51 -37.06 95.37
CA MET A 255 10.40 -37.72 94.42
C MET A 255 11.80 -37.10 94.47
N CYS A 256 11.92 -35.78 94.57
CA CYS A 256 13.21 -35.11 94.69
C CYS A 256 13.92 -35.45 96.00
N GLU A 257 13.19 -35.51 97.12
CA GLU A 257 13.73 -35.88 98.43
C GLU A 257 14.19 -37.35 98.45
N ASN A 258 13.31 -38.28 98.07
CA ASN A 258 13.58 -39.72 98.23
C ASN A 258 14.51 -40.29 97.16
N ASN A 259 14.48 -39.78 95.93
CA ASN A 259 15.24 -40.38 94.82
C ASN A 259 16.46 -39.56 94.42
N LEU A 260 16.51 -38.26 94.74
CA LEU A 260 17.61 -37.37 94.33
C LEU A 260 18.34 -36.73 95.52
N GLU A 261 17.92 -36.99 96.76
CA GLU A 261 18.55 -36.48 97.99
C GLU A 261 18.66 -34.94 98.04
N ILE A 262 17.70 -34.24 97.43
CA ILE A 262 17.64 -32.78 97.46
C ILE A 262 16.84 -32.35 98.68
N GLU A 263 17.53 -31.85 99.71
CA GLU A 263 16.95 -31.40 100.98
C GLU A 263 16.54 -29.91 100.99
N ASP A 264 16.83 -29.18 99.91
CA ASP A 264 16.50 -27.75 99.77
C ASP A 264 14.99 -27.49 99.60
N GLU A 265 14.52 -26.33 100.09
CA GLU A 265 13.11 -25.94 99.93
C GLU A 265 12.76 -25.65 98.46
N LEU A 266 12.05 -26.59 97.82
CA LEU A 266 11.60 -26.46 96.43
C LEU A 266 10.39 -25.51 96.32
N ASN A 267 10.63 -24.33 95.74
CA ASN A 267 9.59 -23.34 95.43
C ASN A 267 8.90 -23.65 94.07
N ILE A 268 7.93 -24.55 94.10
CA ILE A 268 7.14 -24.94 92.92
C ILE A 268 5.95 -23.99 92.73
N LYS A 269 6.00 -23.13 91.69
CA LYS A 269 4.89 -22.20 91.37
C LYS A 269 3.61 -22.90 90.93
N SER A 270 3.71 -23.96 90.12
CA SER A 270 2.58 -24.75 89.64
C SER A 270 3.06 -26.09 89.12
N ALA A 271 2.32 -27.17 89.41
CA ALA A 271 2.57 -28.51 88.87
C ALA A 271 1.26 -29.12 88.38
N PHE A 272 1.28 -29.68 87.18
CA PHE A 272 0.11 -30.33 86.58
C PHE A 272 0.55 -31.35 85.51
N ARG A 273 -0.33 -32.32 85.23
CA ARG A 273 -0.10 -33.25 84.11
C ARG A 273 -0.45 -32.61 82.78
N LEU A 274 0.46 -32.70 81.83
CA LEU A 274 0.20 -32.32 80.44
C LEU A 274 -0.85 -33.26 79.80
N GLY A 275 -1.68 -32.72 78.89
CA GLY A 275 -2.65 -33.50 78.12
C GLY A 275 -4.05 -33.63 78.73
N LYS A 276 -4.28 -33.19 79.98
CA LYS A 276 -5.65 -33.01 80.51
C LYS A 276 -6.11 -31.57 80.18
N LYS A 277 -7.19 -31.42 79.40
CA LYS A 277 -7.90 -30.13 79.30
C LYS A 277 -8.32 -29.71 80.71
N LYS A 278 -7.86 -28.55 81.19
CA LYS A 278 -8.54 -27.89 82.31
C LYS A 278 -9.96 -27.59 81.82
N MET A 279 -10.98 -28.20 82.42
CA MET A 279 -12.28 -27.52 82.49
C MET A 279 -12.07 -26.34 83.42
N SER A 280 -11.74 -25.18 82.86
CA SER A 280 -11.87 -23.92 83.59
C SER A 280 -13.36 -23.66 83.77
N SER A 281 -13.88 -23.94 84.95
CA SER A 281 -15.10 -23.32 85.45
C SER A 281 -14.81 -21.82 85.60
N ILE A 282 -14.95 -21.08 84.51
CA ILE A 282 -15.15 -19.63 84.58
C ILE A 282 -16.53 -19.47 85.20
N ILE A 283 -16.57 -19.27 86.51
CA ILE A 283 -17.72 -18.71 87.19
C ILE A 283 -17.70 -17.23 86.81
N GLU A 284 -18.45 -16.87 85.78
CA GLU A 284 -18.93 -15.50 85.62
C GLU A 284 -19.87 -15.22 86.79
N SER A 285 -19.34 -14.56 87.82
CA SER A 285 -20.16 -13.87 88.81
C SER A 285 -20.81 -12.67 88.11
N LYS A 286 -22.14 -12.75 87.99
CA LYS A 286 -23.05 -11.67 87.61
C LYS A 286 -22.89 -10.43 88.47
#